data_AF-A0A316AGL1-F1
#
_entry.id   AF-A0A316AGL1-F1
#
_cell.length_a   1.000
_cell.length_b   1.000
_cell.length_c   1.000
_cell.angle_alpha   90.00
_cell.angle_beta   90.00
_cell.angle_gamma   90.00
#
_symmetry.space_group_name_H-M   'P 1'
#
loop_
_entity.id
_entity.type
_entity.pdbx_description
1 polymer ?
#
loop_
_entity_poly.entity_id
_entity_poly.type
_entity_poly.pdbx_seq_one_letter_code
_entity_poly.pdbx_strand_id
1 'polypeptide(L)'
;MVTAPLRRGPFDLAVGLARSGSLSSARFYDRALERLAQSLPKPDLLVVEHVQLLPLARSLRGAVRVLDMHNVESVLAQRVAATTRGLKKLVWTVEARALRRVEAGRHADIVAVTSTVDERALSQVARHERVVVVPNAWDEPDPLPPAPDPVVSFVALMSWTPNVEAAVWFTREVWPLVLQRVPEARLQLVGRNPAPAVQGLAGPSVVVTGTVDSLEPWYAATRVAVAPLLAGGGSRLKILEALATARPLVATAVGAEGLEDLVGRGVVVADTPADLAREVADLLVDPQRAEALGRAGADAVGTDHSWRAAVAPLTAAVDALGWVRQRE
;
A
#
# COMPACT_ATOMS: atom_id res chain seq x y z
N MET A 1 -20.06 -14.74 10.70
CA MET A 1 -19.94 -13.83 9.55
C MET A 1 -21.33 -13.62 8.96
N VAL A 2 -21.82 -12.37 8.89
CA VAL A 2 -23.10 -12.02 8.27
C VAL A 2 -22.79 -11.24 7.00
N THR A 3 -23.34 -11.64 5.86
CA THR A 3 -23.11 -10.98 4.57
C THR A 3 -24.43 -10.51 3.98
N ALA A 4 -24.41 -9.33 3.34
CA ALA A 4 -25.55 -8.80 2.62
C ALA A 4 -25.09 -8.26 1.25
N PRO A 5 -25.83 -8.53 0.17
CA PRO A 5 -25.51 -7.97 -1.13
C PRO A 5 -25.74 -6.45 -1.13
N LEU A 6 -24.80 -5.69 -1.70
CA LEU A 6 -24.98 -4.27 -1.95
C LEU A 6 -26.03 -4.09 -3.06
N ARG A 7 -27.24 -3.63 -2.71
CA ARG A 7 -28.40 -3.48 -3.60
C ARG A 7 -28.82 -2.00 -3.65
N ARG A 8 -27.87 -1.13 -4.00
CA ARG A 8 -28.11 0.32 -4.05
C ARG A 8 -29.07 0.70 -5.18
N GLY A 9 -30.06 1.53 -4.86
CA GLY A 9 -30.89 2.25 -5.83
C GLY A 9 -30.53 3.74 -5.95
N PRO A 10 -31.12 4.47 -6.90
CA PRO A 10 -30.94 5.93 -7.03
C PRO A 10 -31.26 6.71 -5.75
N PHE A 11 -32.25 6.24 -4.98
CA PHE A 11 -32.60 6.82 -3.69
C PHE A 11 -31.48 6.67 -2.66
N ASP A 12 -30.82 5.51 -2.60
CA ASP A 12 -29.74 5.28 -1.64
C ASP A 12 -28.53 6.15 -2.00
N LEU A 13 -28.24 6.36 -3.28
CA LEU A 13 -27.22 7.32 -3.72
C LEU A 13 -27.54 8.75 -3.24
N ALA A 14 -28.80 9.19 -3.37
CA ALA A 14 -29.22 10.51 -2.90
C ALA A 14 -29.07 10.67 -1.37
N VAL A 15 -29.43 9.64 -0.61
CA VAL A 15 -29.24 9.63 0.86
C VAL A 15 -27.75 9.65 1.22
N GLY A 16 -26.93 8.83 0.55
CA GLY A 16 -25.48 8.81 0.75
C GLY A 16 -24.84 10.17 0.47
N LEU A 17 -25.29 10.85 -0.58
CA LEU A 17 -24.83 12.19 -0.93
C LEU A 17 -25.27 13.22 0.10
N ALA A 18 -26.52 13.18 0.56
CA ALA A 18 -27.01 14.09 1.61
C ALA A 18 -26.23 13.93 2.93
N ARG A 19 -25.78 12.70 3.25
CA ARG A 19 -25.07 12.38 4.50
C ARG A 19 -23.57 12.68 4.49
N SER A 20 -22.93 12.70 3.32
CA SER A 20 -21.48 12.92 3.19
C SER A 20 -21.09 14.16 2.41
N GLY A 21 -21.98 14.64 1.53
CA GLY A 21 -21.64 15.63 0.49
C GLY A 21 -20.68 15.12 -0.58
N SER A 22 -20.29 13.84 -0.54
CA SER A 22 -19.26 13.21 -1.40
C SER A 22 -19.90 12.17 -2.31
N LEU A 23 -19.62 12.26 -3.61
CA LEU A 23 -20.08 11.28 -4.60
C LEU A 23 -19.39 9.93 -4.40
N SER A 24 -18.11 9.93 -4.04
CA SER A 24 -17.37 8.68 -3.78
C SER A 24 -17.92 7.96 -2.54
N SER A 25 -18.25 8.68 -1.47
CA SER A 25 -18.85 8.12 -0.26
C SER A 25 -20.29 7.66 -0.48
N ALA A 26 -21.08 8.45 -1.23
CA ALA A 26 -22.47 8.10 -1.55
C ALA A 26 -22.61 6.75 -2.25
N ARG A 27 -21.62 6.36 -3.05
CA ARG A 27 -21.57 5.08 -3.78
C ARG A 27 -21.57 3.85 -2.86
N PHE A 28 -21.13 4.01 -1.60
CA PHE A 28 -21.02 2.94 -0.62
C PHE A 28 -22.18 2.90 0.38
N TYR A 29 -23.13 3.83 0.29
CA TYR A 29 -24.32 3.78 1.14
C TYR A 29 -25.36 2.79 0.59
N ASP A 30 -25.83 1.91 1.47
CA ASP A 30 -26.92 0.98 1.21
C ASP A 30 -27.81 0.88 2.46
N ARG A 31 -29.10 1.12 2.28
CA ARG A 31 -30.06 1.15 3.38
C ARG A 31 -30.40 -0.23 3.94
N ALA A 32 -30.29 -1.29 3.14
CA ALA A 32 -30.47 -2.65 3.65
C ALA A 32 -29.27 -3.04 4.52
N LEU A 33 -28.05 -2.68 4.09
CA LEU A 33 -26.84 -2.84 4.89
C LEU A 33 -26.90 -2.02 6.18
N GLU A 34 -27.39 -0.78 6.13
CA GLU A 34 -27.62 0.05 7.32
C GLU A 34 -28.59 -0.62 8.31
N ARG A 35 -29.75 -1.08 7.84
CA ARG A 35 -30.73 -1.76 8.71
C ARG A 35 -30.16 -3.04 9.31
N LEU A 36 -29.43 -3.81 8.52
CA LEU A 36 -28.78 -5.02 8.99
C LEU A 36 -27.77 -4.68 10.09
N ALA A 37 -26.88 -3.71 9.84
CA ALA A 37 -25.87 -3.30 10.81
C ALA A 37 -26.48 -2.73 12.10
N GLN A 38 -27.62 -2.02 12.00
CA GLN A 38 -28.38 -1.55 13.16
C GLN A 38 -29.10 -2.66 13.94
N SER A 39 -29.40 -3.79 13.29
CA SER A 39 -30.03 -4.96 13.94
C SER A 39 -29.04 -5.79 14.75
N LEU A 40 -27.74 -5.59 14.52
CA LEU A 40 -26.69 -6.27 15.28
C LEU A 40 -26.59 -5.68 16.70
N PRO A 41 -26.18 -6.49 17.69
CA PRO A 41 -25.83 -5.98 19.01
C PRO A 41 -24.79 -4.87 18.92
N LYS A 42 -24.87 -3.88 19.80
CA LYS A 42 -23.87 -2.80 19.88
C LYS A 42 -22.49 -3.40 20.20
N PRO A 43 -21.48 -3.27 19.33
CA PRO A 43 -20.14 -3.77 19.60
C PRO A 43 -19.40 -2.89 20.62
N ASP A 44 -18.45 -3.50 21.34
CA ASP A 44 -17.50 -2.77 22.19
C ASP A 44 -16.52 -1.94 21.35
N LEU A 45 -16.14 -2.46 20.18
CA LEU A 45 -15.26 -1.80 19.21
C LEU A 45 -15.91 -1.80 17.82
N LEU A 46 -16.12 -0.62 17.25
CA LEU A 46 -16.56 -0.43 15.86
C LEU A 46 -15.39 0.09 15.04
N VAL A 47 -14.84 -0.73 14.15
CA VAL A 47 -13.83 -0.32 13.17
C VAL A 47 -14.51 -0.02 11.83
N VAL A 48 -14.26 1.16 11.29
CA VAL A 48 -14.78 1.63 10.01
C VAL A 48 -13.63 1.74 9.04
N GLU A 49 -13.53 0.78 8.12
CA GLU A 49 -12.55 0.78 7.04
C GLU A 49 -12.96 1.78 5.95
N HIS A 50 -12.04 2.68 5.59
CA HIS A 50 -12.24 3.75 4.61
C HIS A 50 -13.21 4.86 5.04
N VAL A 51 -12.80 6.11 4.77
CA VAL A 51 -13.59 7.32 5.03
C VAL A 51 -14.91 7.34 4.25
N GLN A 52 -14.96 6.66 3.10
CA GLN A 52 -16.14 6.56 2.24
C GLN A 52 -17.29 5.77 2.87
N LEU A 53 -17.04 4.94 3.89
CA LEU A 53 -18.10 4.24 4.63
C LEU A 53 -18.80 5.12 5.68
N LEU A 54 -18.38 6.38 5.86
CA LEU A 54 -19.00 7.28 6.82
C LEU A 54 -20.54 7.37 6.73
N PRO A 55 -21.18 7.47 5.54
CA PRO A 55 -22.64 7.54 5.45
C PRO A 55 -23.38 6.41 6.16
N LEU A 56 -22.77 5.22 6.17
CA LEU A 56 -23.23 4.02 6.87
C LEU A 56 -22.85 4.10 8.34
N ALA A 57 -21.57 4.35 8.65
CA ALA A 57 -21.04 4.35 10.01
C ALA A 57 -21.72 5.37 10.96
N ARG A 58 -22.21 6.50 10.44
CA ARG A 58 -22.89 7.54 11.25
C ARG A 58 -24.12 7.04 12.02
N SER A 59 -24.80 6.03 11.49
CA SER A 59 -26.00 5.49 12.14
C SER A 59 -25.70 4.34 13.08
N LEU A 60 -24.48 3.80 13.02
CA LEU A 60 -24.03 2.74 13.88
C LEU A 60 -23.58 3.31 15.24
N ARG A 61 -23.53 2.43 16.23
CA ARG A 61 -23.07 2.75 17.58
C ARG A 61 -21.99 1.73 17.94
N GLY A 62 -20.98 2.17 18.67
CA GLY A 62 -19.96 1.34 19.31
C GLY A 62 -19.59 1.96 20.64
N ALA A 63 -18.97 1.22 21.56
CA ALA A 63 -18.41 1.83 22.77
C ALA A 63 -17.16 2.65 22.44
N VAL A 64 -16.27 2.10 21.61
CA VAL A 64 -15.14 2.78 20.97
C VAL A 64 -15.29 2.70 19.45
N ARG A 65 -15.04 3.81 18.75
CA ARG A 65 -15.13 3.89 17.28
C ARG A 65 -13.77 4.26 16.69
N VAL A 66 -13.29 3.43 15.79
CA VAL A 66 -12.06 3.65 15.04
C VAL A 66 -12.44 3.91 13.59
N LEU A 67 -11.91 5.00 13.01
CA LEU A 67 -11.93 5.21 11.57
C LEU A 67 -10.54 4.87 11.03
N ASP A 68 -10.43 3.81 10.24
CA ASP A 68 -9.18 3.43 9.57
C ASP A 68 -9.15 4.01 8.14
N MET A 69 -8.21 4.92 7.91
CA MET A 69 -8.01 5.62 6.64
C MET A 69 -6.81 5.04 5.90
N HIS A 70 -7.09 4.30 4.83
CA HIS A 70 -6.03 3.73 3.98
C HIS A 70 -5.27 4.79 3.17
N ASN A 71 -5.92 5.93 2.90
CA ASN A 71 -5.34 7.10 2.23
C ASN A 71 -6.01 8.38 2.75
N VAL A 72 -5.36 9.53 2.55
CA VAL A 72 -6.02 10.84 2.58
C VAL A 72 -6.66 11.12 1.21
N GLU A 73 -7.88 10.62 1.04
CA GLU A 73 -8.69 10.69 -0.18
C GLU A 73 -8.89 12.12 -0.71
N SER A 74 -9.01 13.12 0.16
CA SER A 74 -9.14 14.50 -0.28
C SER A 74 -7.87 15.04 -0.94
N VAL A 75 -6.69 14.57 -0.54
CA VAL A 75 -5.41 14.91 -1.17
C VAL A 75 -5.30 14.23 -2.53
N LEU A 76 -5.72 12.96 -2.63
CA LEU A 76 -5.80 12.26 -3.92
C LEU A 76 -6.74 12.98 -4.89
N ALA A 77 -7.95 13.33 -4.43
CA ALA A 77 -8.92 14.08 -5.23
C ALA A 77 -8.38 15.45 -5.69
N GLN A 78 -7.60 16.14 -4.84
CA GLN A 78 -6.94 17.40 -5.22
C GLN A 78 -5.87 17.20 -6.30
N ARG A 79 -5.05 16.15 -6.19
CA ARG A 79 -4.05 15.80 -7.20
C ARG A 79 -4.71 15.53 -8.56
N VAL A 80 -5.82 14.79 -8.57
CA VAL A 80 -6.60 14.56 -9.80
C VAL A 80 -7.22 15.85 -10.33
N ALA A 81 -7.74 16.72 -9.46
CA ALA A 81 -8.27 18.02 -9.88
C ALA A 81 -7.20 18.92 -10.53
N ALA A 82 -5.94 18.82 -10.08
CA ALA A 82 -4.83 19.60 -10.62
C ALA A 82 -4.44 19.20 -12.05
N THR A 83 -4.59 17.92 -12.41
CA THR A 83 -4.25 17.38 -13.73
C THR A 83 -5.44 17.32 -14.70
N THR A 84 -6.66 17.56 -14.20
CA THR A 84 -7.90 17.50 -14.99
C THR A 84 -8.35 18.89 -15.48
N ARG A 85 -9.09 18.96 -16.59
CA ARG A 85 -9.62 20.21 -17.18
C ARG A 85 -11.15 20.24 -17.25
N GLY A 86 -11.71 21.45 -17.43
CA GLY A 86 -13.14 21.68 -17.63
C GLY A 86 -14.04 21.29 -16.45
N LEU A 87 -15.27 20.86 -16.72
CA LEU A 87 -16.26 20.48 -15.69
C LEU A 87 -15.75 19.37 -14.76
N LYS A 88 -14.92 18.45 -15.26
CA LYS A 88 -14.33 17.39 -14.44
C LYS A 88 -13.43 17.95 -13.32
N LYS A 89 -12.68 19.04 -13.57
CA LYS A 89 -11.89 19.72 -12.53
C LYS A 89 -12.78 20.26 -11.42
N LEU A 90 -13.93 20.86 -11.77
CA LEU A 90 -14.90 21.35 -10.79
C LEU A 90 -15.44 20.20 -9.94
N VAL A 91 -15.85 19.09 -10.56
CA VAL A 91 -16.34 17.89 -9.85
C VAL A 91 -15.30 17.40 -8.84
N TRP A 92 -14.04 17.21 -9.25
CA TRP A 92 -12.98 16.76 -8.35
C TRP A 92 -12.64 17.77 -7.24
N THR A 93 -12.75 19.07 -7.54
CA THR A 93 -12.54 20.12 -6.53
C THR A 93 -13.64 20.12 -5.47
N VAL A 94 -14.89 19.93 -5.87
CA VAL A 94 -16.03 19.79 -4.95
C VAL A 94 -15.90 18.51 -4.14
N GLU A 95 -15.56 17.40 -4.79
CA GLU A 95 -15.35 16.10 -4.15
C GLU A 95 -14.24 16.17 -3.10
N ALA A 96 -13.11 16.80 -3.42
CA ALA A 96 -12.02 17.01 -2.47
C ALA A 96 -12.50 17.77 -1.22
N ARG A 97 -13.28 18.84 -1.38
CA ARG A 97 -13.82 19.60 -0.24
C ARG A 97 -14.80 18.79 0.60
N ALA A 98 -15.62 17.96 -0.04
CA ALA A 98 -16.53 17.06 0.65
C ALA A 98 -15.76 16.02 1.47
N LEU A 99 -14.77 15.36 0.86
CA LEU A 99 -13.92 14.38 1.52
C LEU A 99 -13.19 14.95 2.74
N ARG A 100 -12.64 16.17 2.66
CA ARG A 100 -12.01 16.83 3.83
C ARG A 100 -12.94 16.92 5.05
N ARG A 101 -14.25 17.09 4.84
CA ARG A 101 -15.24 17.15 5.95
C ARG A 101 -15.48 15.77 6.56
N VAL A 102 -15.45 14.74 5.74
CA VAL A 102 -15.63 13.33 6.15
C VAL A 102 -14.38 12.85 6.89
N GLU A 103 -13.18 13.18 6.37
CA GLU A 103 -11.86 12.92 6.95
C GLU A 103 -11.60 13.66 8.26
N ALA A 104 -12.41 14.67 8.60
CA ALA A 104 -12.35 15.29 9.91
C ALA A 104 -12.63 14.32 11.07
N GLY A 105 -13.10 13.10 10.78
CA GLY A 105 -13.13 12.01 11.75
C GLY A 105 -14.07 12.24 12.92
N ARG A 106 -14.94 13.26 12.89
CA ARG A 106 -15.81 13.69 14.01
C ARG A 106 -16.75 12.61 14.57
N HIS A 107 -16.87 11.48 13.88
CA HIS A 107 -17.68 10.34 14.27
C HIS A 107 -16.88 9.18 14.86
N ALA A 108 -15.57 9.31 14.93
CA ALA A 108 -14.65 8.35 15.51
C ALA A 108 -14.05 8.91 16.80
N ASP A 109 -13.65 8.01 17.68
CA ASP A 109 -12.91 8.33 18.90
C ASP A 109 -11.38 8.27 18.64
N ILE A 110 -10.98 7.50 17.62
CA ILE A 110 -9.61 7.35 17.11
C ILE A 110 -9.66 7.36 15.57
N VAL A 111 -8.72 8.06 14.94
CA VAL A 111 -8.46 7.96 13.50
C VAL A 111 -7.12 7.25 13.29
N ALA A 112 -7.12 6.15 12.57
CA ALA A 112 -5.91 5.45 12.14
C ALA A 112 -5.56 5.88 10.70
N VAL A 113 -4.27 6.07 10.44
CA VAL A 113 -3.71 6.36 9.10
C VAL A 113 -2.52 5.44 8.83
N THR A 114 -2.22 5.17 7.56
CA THR A 114 -1.24 4.15 7.17
C THR A 114 0.22 4.63 7.15
N SER A 115 0.47 5.94 7.31
CA SER A 115 1.83 6.47 7.31
C SER A 115 1.93 7.82 8.02
N THR A 116 3.15 8.21 8.39
CA THR A 116 3.43 9.57 8.90
C THR A 116 3.21 10.65 7.83
N VAL A 117 3.32 10.28 6.55
CA VAL A 117 2.98 11.17 5.43
C VAL A 117 1.47 11.44 5.41
N ASP A 118 0.65 10.40 5.61
CA ASP A 118 -0.80 10.53 5.70
C ASP A 118 -1.24 11.27 6.95
N GLU A 119 -0.57 11.06 8.09
CA GLU A 119 -0.80 11.84 9.31
C GLU A 119 -0.56 13.34 9.07
N ARG A 120 0.59 13.70 8.46
CA ARG A 120 0.92 15.08 8.10
C ARG A 120 -0.09 15.64 7.10
N ALA A 121 -0.43 14.90 6.06
CA ALA A 121 -1.43 15.30 5.07
C ALA A 121 -2.81 15.51 5.71
N LEU A 122 -3.23 14.62 6.63
CA LEU A 122 -4.47 14.72 7.36
C LEU A 122 -4.49 15.97 8.25
N SER A 123 -3.41 16.24 8.98
CA SER A 123 -3.26 17.42 9.85
C SER A 123 -3.43 18.76 9.12
N GLN A 124 -3.14 18.79 7.81
CA GLN A 124 -3.32 19.97 6.96
C GLN A 124 -4.77 20.18 6.54
N VAL A 125 -5.60 19.14 6.56
CA VAL A 125 -7.01 19.19 6.12
C VAL A 125 -8.02 19.06 7.25
N ALA A 126 -7.64 18.44 8.37
CA ALA A 126 -8.46 18.15 9.52
C ALA A 126 -7.62 18.17 10.81
N ARG A 127 -8.27 18.52 11.93
CA ARG A 127 -7.71 18.30 13.27
C ARG A 127 -8.56 17.26 13.98
N HIS A 128 -7.91 16.20 14.43
CA HIS A 128 -8.51 15.16 15.27
C HIS A 128 -7.65 14.98 16.51
N GLU A 129 -8.26 14.81 17.68
CA GLU A 129 -7.54 14.76 18.96
C GLU A 129 -6.68 13.51 19.11
N ARG A 130 -7.09 12.42 18.47
CA ARG A 130 -6.38 11.13 18.50
C ARG A 130 -6.22 10.61 17.08
N VAL A 131 -5.06 10.87 16.50
CA VAL A 131 -4.60 10.25 15.24
C VAL A 131 -3.49 9.28 15.61
N VAL A 132 -3.54 8.06 15.07
CA VAL A 132 -2.50 7.03 15.26
C VAL A 132 -2.03 6.55 13.90
N VAL A 133 -0.72 6.33 13.76
CA VAL A 133 -0.15 5.72 12.56
C VAL A 133 -0.14 4.20 12.75
N VAL A 134 -0.80 3.49 11.84
CA VAL A 134 -0.88 2.03 11.76
C VAL A 134 -0.38 1.65 10.37
N PRO A 135 0.94 1.45 10.19
CA PRO A 135 1.48 1.10 8.89
C PRO A 135 0.98 -0.26 8.43
N ASN A 136 0.95 -0.45 7.12
CA ASN A 136 0.75 -1.78 6.57
C ASN A 136 1.93 -2.68 6.97
N ALA A 137 1.61 -3.92 7.34
CA ALA A 137 2.54 -4.85 7.94
C ALA A 137 2.53 -6.21 7.24
N TRP A 138 3.48 -7.06 7.62
CA TRP A 138 3.60 -8.42 7.14
C TRP A 138 3.78 -9.35 8.34
N ASP A 139 2.85 -10.28 8.55
CA ASP A 139 3.03 -11.33 9.56
C ASP A 139 3.77 -12.51 8.96
N GLU A 140 4.59 -13.14 9.80
CA GLU A 140 5.28 -14.40 9.55
C GLU A 140 6.12 -14.35 8.25
N PRO A 141 7.32 -13.74 8.31
CA PRO A 141 8.31 -13.95 7.27
C PRO A 141 8.46 -15.44 7.00
N ASP A 142 8.49 -15.79 5.71
CA ASP A 142 8.71 -17.15 5.23
C ASP A 142 9.96 -17.12 4.33
N PRO A 143 11.17 -17.11 4.95
CA PRO A 143 12.41 -16.99 4.21
C PRO A 143 12.58 -18.14 3.23
N LEU A 144 12.67 -17.82 1.94
CA LEU A 144 12.94 -18.82 0.91
C LEU A 144 14.43 -19.14 0.86
N PRO A 145 14.83 -20.32 0.36
CA PRO A 145 16.23 -20.60 0.08
C PRO A 145 16.86 -19.56 -0.87
N PRO A 146 18.17 -19.31 -0.81
CA PRO A 146 18.85 -18.41 -1.75
C PRO A 146 18.65 -18.87 -3.20
N ALA A 147 18.32 -17.94 -4.09
CA ALA A 147 18.16 -18.27 -5.51
C ALA A 147 19.53 -18.60 -6.14
N PRO A 148 19.64 -19.70 -6.93
CA PRO A 148 20.89 -20.13 -7.54
C PRO A 148 21.27 -19.32 -8.78
N ASP A 149 20.30 -18.69 -9.45
CA ASP A 149 20.50 -17.91 -10.67
C ASP A 149 20.46 -16.39 -10.40
N PRO A 150 21.14 -15.56 -11.22
CA PRO A 150 21.12 -14.11 -11.07
C PRO A 150 19.82 -13.50 -11.64
N VAL A 151 18.71 -13.74 -10.94
CA VAL A 151 17.39 -13.21 -11.32
C VAL A 151 17.07 -11.97 -10.50
N VAL A 152 16.61 -10.93 -11.20
CA VAL A 152 16.11 -9.68 -10.65
C VAL A 152 14.61 -9.60 -10.83
N SER A 153 13.89 -9.14 -9.81
CA SER A 153 12.43 -9.11 -9.84
C SER A 153 11.85 -7.75 -9.51
N PHE A 154 10.92 -7.29 -10.34
CA PHE A 154 10.02 -6.20 -10.01
C PHE A 154 8.58 -6.73 -9.94
N VAL A 155 8.04 -6.80 -8.73
CA VAL A 155 6.67 -7.26 -8.46
C VAL A 155 5.77 -6.04 -8.22
N ALA A 156 4.75 -5.84 -9.05
CA ALA A 156 3.89 -4.66 -8.97
C ALA A 156 2.51 -4.84 -9.62
N LEU A 157 1.61 -3.88 -9.43
CA LEU A 157 0.44 -3.75 -10.30
C LEU A 157 0.87 -3.09 -11.61
N MET A 158 1.06 -3.89 -12.67
CA MET A 158 1.70 -3.47 -13.93
C MET A 158 0.78 -2.65 -14.86
N SER A 159 -0.42 -2.29 -14.39
CA SER A 159 -1.31 -1.31 -15.03
C SER A 159 -1.23 0.08 -14.39
N TRP A 160 -0.61 0.20 -13.22
CA TRP A 160 -0.53 1.47 -12.49
C TRP A 160 0.58 2.34 -13.06
N THR A 161 0.27 3.59 -13.43
CA THR A 161 1.18 4.47 -14.19
C THR A 161 2.58 4.59 -13.58
N PRO A 162 2.76 4.86 -12.27
CA PRO A 162 4.10 4.86 -11.65
C PRO A 162 4.87 3.55 -11.80
N ASN A 163 4.19 2.40 -11.74
CA ASN A 163 4.85 1.09 -11.90
C ASN A 163 5.21 0.83 -13.37
N VAL A 164 4.37 1.28 -14.31
CA VAL A 164 4.66 1.20 -15.75
C VAL A 164 5.88 2.04 -16.09
N GLU A 165 5.93 3.28 -15.61
CA GLU A 165 7.07 4.19 -15.80
C GLU A 165 8.35 3.60 -15.19
N ALA A 166 8.27 3.06 -13.97
CA ALA A 166 9.39 2.39 -13.30
C ALA A 166 9.88 1.16 -14.07
N ALA A 167 8.98 0.28 -14.54
CA ALA A 167 9.35 -0.92 -15.29
C ALA A 167 10.03 -0.57 -16.62
N VAL A 168 9.47 0.39 -17.36
CA VAL A 168 10.05 0.86 -18.63
C VAL A 168 11.40 1.52 -18.40
N TRP A 169 11.50 2.44 -17.43
CA TRP A 169 12.74 3.13 -17.12
C TRP A 169 13.83 2.18 -16.66
N PHE A 170 13.53 1.29 -15.70
CA PHE A 170 14.50 0.32 -15.21
C PHE A 170 15.00 -0.59 -16.33
N THR A 171 14.10 -1.11 -17.18
CA THR A 171 14.47 -2.02 -18.26
C THR A 171 15.29 -1.34 -19.36
N ARG A 172 15.09 -0.04 -19.60
CA ARG A 172 15.79 0.70 -20.67
C ARG A 172 17.09 1.37 -20.22
N GLU A 173 17.10 1.94 -19.01
CA GLU A 173 18.20 2.77 -18.53
C GLU A 173 19.14 2.02 -17.57
N VAL A 174 18.61 1.06 -16.80
CA VAL A 174 19.37 0.37 -15.74
C VAL A 174 19.78 -1.04 -16.18
N TRP A 175 18.84 -1.82 -16.71
CA TRP A 175 19.04 -3.22 -17.05
C TRP A 175 20.19 -3.49 -18.03
N PRO A 176 20.42 -2.67 -19.08
CA PRO A 176 21.58 -2.86 -19.96
C PRO A 176 22.92 -2.74 -19.22
N LEU A 177 23.02 -1.87 -18.21
CA LEU A 177 24.22 -1.70 -17.39
C LEU A 177 24.44 -2.90 -16.45
N VAL A 178 23.36 -3.51 -15.96
CA VAL A 178 23.44 -4.77 -15.20
C VAL A 178 23.97 -5.89 -16.09
N LEU A 179 23.44 -6.04 -17.31
CA LEU A 179 23.87 -7.07 -18.26
C LEU A 179 25.32 -6.91 -18.73
N GLN A 180 25.87 -5.70 -18.74
CA GLN A 180 27.30 -5.49 -19.01
C GLN A 180 28.19 -6.15 -17.96
N ARG A 181 27.73 -6.27 -16.72
CA ARG A 181 28.47 -6.86 -15.60
C ARG A 181 28.10 -8.31 -15.34
N VAL A 182 26.85 -8.68 -15.58
CA VAL A 182 26.28 -10.02 -15.36
C VAL A 182 25.48 -10.42 -16.60
N PRO A 183 26.14 -10.88 -17.68
CA PRO A 183 25.50 -11.14 -18.98
C PRO A 183 24.38 -12.19 -18.96
N GLU A 184 24.44 -13.11 -17.99
CA GLU A 184 23.47 -14.19 -17.78
C GLU A 184 22.28 -13.79 -16.89
N ALA A 185 22.25 -12.53 -16.39
CA ALA A 185 21.18 -12.06 -15.54
C ALA A 185 19.82 -12.06 -16.26
N ARG A 186 18.76 -12.35 -15.50
CA ARG A 186 17.37 -12.35 -15.99
C ARG A 186 16.53 -11.38 -15.17
N LEU A 187 15.70 -10.60 -15.84
CA LEU A 187 14.73 -9.70 -15.22
C LEU A 187 13.33 -10.29 -15.35
N GLN A 188 12.59 -10.36 -14.25
CA GLN A 188 11.18 -10.71 -14.26
C GLN A 188 10.33 -9.53 -13.80
N LEU A 189 9.40 -9.13 -14.67
CA LEU A 189 8.37 -8.13 -14.42
C LEU A 189 7.08 -8.87 -14.11
N VAL A 190 6.80 -9.04 -12.81
CA VAL A 190 5.72 -9.91 -12.32
C VAL A 190 4.56 -9.05 -11.85
N GLY A 191 3.38 -9.23 -12.45
CA GLY A 191 2.24 -8.43 -12.02
C GLY A 191 1.04 -8.41 -12.95
N ARG A 192 -0.13 -8.20 -12.34
CA ARG A 192 -1.42 -8.22 -13.04
C ARG A 192 -1.51 -7.09 -14.06
N ASN A 193 -2.20 -7.37 -15.16
CA ASN A 193 -2.60 -6.41 -16.20
C ASN A 193 -1.46 -5.53 -16.73
N PRO A 194 -0.35 -6.11 -17.23
CA PRO A 194 0.75 -5.32 -17.75
C PRO A 194 0.28 -4.44 -18.90
N ALA A 195 0.53 -3.14 -18.79
CA ALA A 195 0.24 -2.19 -19.86
C ALA A 195 1.02 -2.56 -21.14
N PRO A 196 0.54 -2.17 -22.35
CA PRO A 196 1.24 -2.49 -23.60
C PRO A 196 2.71 -2.09 -23.62
N ALA A 197 3.06 -0.97 -22.98
CA ALA A 197 4.43 -0.52 -22.84
C ALA A 197 5.32 -1.48 -22.02
N VAL A 198 4.75 -2.16 -21.02
CA VAL A 198 5.44 -3.19 -20.21
C VAL A 198 5.50 -4.51 -20.97
N GLN A 199 4.42 -4.91 -21.64
CA GLN A 199 4.41 -6.12 -22.47
C GLN A 199 5.49 -6.08 -23.55
N GLY A 200 5.70 -4.90 -24.17
CA GLY A 200 6.74 -4.68 -25.18
C GLY A 200 8.18 -4.73 -24.65
N LEU A 201 8.40 -4.91 -23.34
CA LEU A 201 9.73 -5.10 -22.74
C LEU A 201 10.18 -6.57 -22.76
N ALA A 202 9.27 -7.53 -23.03
CA ALA A 202 9.62 -8.94 -23.06
C ALA A 202 10.70 -9.23 -24.11
N GLY A 203 11.68 -10.05 -23.75
CA GLY A 203 12.83 -10.35 -24.59
C GLY A 203 13.73 -11.44 -24.01
N PRO A 204 14.95 -11.64 -24.58
CA PRO A 204 15.82 -12.75 -24.19
C PRO A 204 16.22 -12.78 -22.72
N SER A 205 16.42 -11.60 -22.10
CA SER A 205 16.77 -11.45 -20.69
C SER A 205 15.65 -10.87 -19.83
N VAL A 206 14.44 -10.67 -20.38
CA VAL A 206 13.32 -10.03 -19.69
C VAL A 206 12.05 -10.85 -19.86
N VAL A 207 11.51 -11.34 -18.75
CA VAL A 207 10.23 -12.04 -18.68
C VAL A 207 9.17 -11.06 -18.19
N VAL A 208 8.08 -10.93 -18.94
CA VAL A 208 6.88 -10.19 -18.52
C VAL A 208 5.76 -11.20 -18.36
N THR A 209 5.15 -11.24 -17.18
CA THR A 209 4.14 -12.27 -16.88
C THR A 209 2.72 -11.79 -17.20
N GLY A 210 2.09 -11.11 -16.26
CA GLY A 210 0.65 -11.00 -16.16
C GLY A 210 0.17 -11.41 -14.77
N THR A 211 -1.11 -11.74 -14.67
CA THR A 211 -1.63 -12.35 -13.44
C THR A 211 -1.03 -13.74 -13.28
N VAL A 212 -0.49 -14.02 -12.10
CA VAL A 212 0.06 -15.33 -11.71
C VAL A 212 -0.71 -15.86 -10.51
N ASP A 213 -0.81 -17.19 -10.38
CA ASP A 213 -1.58 -17.85 -9.32
C ASP A 213 -0.91 -17.71 -7.95
N SER A 214 0.43 -17.75 -7.92
CA SER A 214 1.25 -17.53 -6.73
C SER A 214 2.50 -16.72 -7.08
N LEU A 215 2.96 -15.90 -6.12
CA LEU A 215 4.22 -15.17 -6.20
C LEU A 215 5.40 -15.96 -5.64
N GLU A 216 5.16 -17.02 -4.86
CA GLU A 216 6.21 -17.83 -4.23
C GLU A 216 7.23 -18.38 -5.24
N PRO A 217 6.86 -18.97 -6.40
CA PRO A 217 7.86 -19.45 -7.37
C PRO A 217 8.71 -18.32 -7.96
N TRP A 218 8.12 -17.13 -8.09
CA TRP A 218 8.81 -15.96 -8.61
C TRP A 218 9.82 -15.43 -7.60
N TYR A 219 9.44 -15.32 -6.32
CA TYR A 219 10.38 -14.95 -5.27
C TYR A 219 11.45 -16.02 -5.01
N ALA A 220 11.11 -17.31 -5.10
CA ALA A 220 12.08 -18.41 -4.98
C ALA A 220 13.17 -18.33 -6.06
N ALA A 221 12.79 -17.93 -7.28
CA ALA A 221 13.74 -17.71 -8.36
C ALA A 221 14.54 -16.40 -8.21
N THR A 222 14.07 -15.44 -7.39
CA THR A 222 14.66 -14.10 -7.26
C THR A 222 15.90 -14.11 -6.39
N ARG A 223 17.01 -13.54 -6.87
CA ARG A 223 18.16 -13.20 -6.03
C ARG A 223 18.06 -11.78 -5.48
N VAL A 224 17.65 -10.83 -6.32
CA VAL A 224 17.52 -9.41 -5.93
C VAL A 224 16.15 -8.88 -6.36
N ALA A 225 15.38 -8.32 -5.43
CA ALA A 225 14.17 -7.58 -5.77
C ALA A 225 14.51 -6.11 -6.06
N VAL A 226 13.68 -5.44 -6.85
CA VAL A 226 13.83 -4.00 -7.12
C VAL A 226 12.53 -3.23 -6.95
N ALA A 227 12.63 -1.99 -6.47
CA ALA A 227 11.52 -1.02 -6.44
C ALA A 227 11.97 0.31 -7.07
N PRO A 228 12.12 0.37 -8.41
CA PRO A 228 12.74 1.50 -9.11
C PRO A 228 11.75 2.65 -9.38
N LEU A 229 10.95 3.02 -8.39
CA LEU A 229 9.86 3.98 -8.58
C LEU A 229 10.40 5.41 -8.77
N LEU A 230 9.89 6.13 -9.76
CA LEU A 230 10.26 7.53 -10.00
C LEU A 230 9.25 8.52 -9.42
N ALA A 231 8.04 8.04 -9.15
CA ALA A 231 6.93 8.78 -8.60
C ALA A 231 5.94 7.81 -7.94
N GLY A 232 4.89 8.36 -7.35
CA GLY A 232 3.81 7.59 -6.73
C GLY A 232 4.01 7.35 -5.24
N GLY A 233 2.90 7.11 -4.54
CA GLY A 233 2.87 6.81 -3.11
C GLY A 233 2.07 5.55 -2.83
N GLY A 234 1.64 5.41 -1.58
CA GLY A 234 0.95 4.24 -1.07
C GLY A 234 1.90 3.28 -0.35
N SER A 235 1.32 2.40 0.46
CA SER A 235 2.11 1.51 1.30
C SER A 235 2.95 0.55 0.46
N ARG A 236 4.24 0.47 0.76
CA ARG A 236 5.24 -0.29 0.02
C ARG A 236 5.17 -1.80 0.34
N LEU A 237 3.97 -2.38 0.31
CA LEU A 237 3.70 -3.78 0.65
C LEU A 237 4.55 -4.77 -0.17
N LYS A 238 4.87 -4.44 -1.42
CA LYS A 238 5.72 -5.28 -2.28
C LYS A 238 7.19 -5.30 -1.88
N ILE A 239 7.65 -4.27 -1.15
CA ILE A 239 8.97 -4.29 -0.52
C ILE A 239 8.94 -5.21 0.69
N LEU A 240 7.95 -5.08 1.57
CA LEU A 240 7.80 -5.96 2.74
C LEU A 240 7.65 -7.43 2.34
N GLU A 241 6.85 -7.73 1.30
CA GLU A 241 6.67 -9.09 0.76
C GLU A 241 8.00 -9.69 0.23
N ALA A 242 8.81 -8.90 -0.49
CA ALA A 242 10.11 -9.35 -0.96
C ALA A 242 11.09 -9.60 0.19
N LEU A 243 11.15 -8.70 1.17
CA LEU A 243 12.00 -8.85 2.34
C LEU A 243 11.56 -10.03 3.22
N ALA A 244 10.25 -10.24 3.38
CA ALA A 244 9.69 -11.37 4.13
C ALA A 244 10.07 -12.73 3.54
N THR A 245 10.35 -12.80 2.24
CA THR A 245 10.88 -14.00 1.55
C THR A 245 12.41 -14.04 1.51
N ALA A 246 13.06 -13.21 2.33
CA ALA A 246 14.51 -13.01 2.42
C ALA A 246 15.16 -12.60 1.09
N ARG A 247 14.49 -11.79 0.27
CA ARG A 247 15.07 -11.20 -0.95
C ARG A 247 15.56 -9.79 -0.65
N PRO A 248 16.88 -9.50 -0.74
CA PRO A 248 17.34 -8.12 -0.61
C PRO A 248 16.74 -7.27 -1.72
N LEU A 249 16.55 -5.98 -1.44
CA LEU A 249 15.84 -5.08 -2.34
C LEU A 249 16.67 -3.83 -2.66
N VAL A 250 16.77 -3.49 -3.95
CA VAL A 250 17.34 -2.21 -4.39
C VAL A 250 16.21 -1.27 -4.82
N ALA A 251 16.08 -0.13 -4.16
CA ALA A 251 15.03 0.85 -4.41
C ALA A 251 15.62 2.21 -4.78
N THR A 252 14.82 3.03 -5.48
CA THR A 252 15.01 4.48 -5.46
C THR A 252 14.61 5.05 -4.11
N ALA A 253 15.03 6.28 -3.79
CA ALA A 253 14.58 6.99 -2.60
C ALA A 253 13.06 7.12 -2.57
N VAL A 254 12.43 7.37 -3.72
CA VAL A 254 10.97 7.38 -3.87
C VAL A 254 10.38 6.00 -3.60
N GLY A 255 11.01 4.92 -4.08
CA GLY A 255 10.57 3.55 -3.83
C GLY A 255 10.63 3.16 -2.35
N ALA A 256 11.65 3.62 -1.63
CA ALA A 256 11.89 3.34 -0.23
C ALA A 256 11.18 4.29 0.77
N GLU A 257 10.42 5.28 0.28
CA GLU A 257 9.72 6.24 1.14
C GLU A 257 8.85 5.54 2.19
N GLY A 258 9.06 5.90 3.46
CA GLY A 258 8.37 5.32 4.61
C GLY A 258 8.94 3.99 5.11
N LEU A 259 10.04 3.52 4.51
CA LEU A 259 10.80 2.32 4.91
C LEU A 259 12.30 2.65 5.10
N GLU A 260 12.62 3.90 5.46
CA GLU A 260 13.99 4.36 5.64
C GLU A 260 14.73 3.58 6.74
N ASP A 261 14.00 3.05 7.72
CA ASP A 261 14.52 2.19 8.77
C ASP A 261 14.99 0.81 8.26
N LEU A 262 14.54 0.37 7.09
CA LEU A 262 14.99 -0.88 6.46
C LEU A 262 16.24 -0.71 5.59
N VAL A 263 16.71 0.53 5.40
CA VAL A 263 17.94 0.82 4.65
C VAL A 263 19.14 0.25 5.40
N GLY A 264 19.94 -0.57 4.72
CA GLY A 264 21.06 -1.31 5.31
C GLY A 264 20.66 -2.56 6.09
N ARG A 265 19.35 -2.79 6.31
CA ARG A 265 18.80 -3.98 6.96
C ARG A 265 17.98 -4.85 6.00
N GLY A 266 18.15 -4.69 4.70
CA GLY A 266 17.39 -5.42 3.69
C GLY A 266 17.18 -4.60 2.41
N VAL A 267 17.13 -3.28 2.55
CA VAL A 267 16.99 -2.33 1.45
C VAL A 267 18.29 -1.60 1.18
N VAL A 268 18.65 -1.44 -0.10
CA VAL A 268 19.68 -0.54 -0.59
C VAL A 268 19.01 0.57 -1.40
N VAL A 269 19.42 1.82 -1.19
CA VAL A 269 18.86 2.97 -1.90
C VAL A 269 19.87 3.52 -2.90
N ALA A 270 19.44 3.68 -4.15
CA ALA A 270 20.18 4.33 -5.21
C ALA A 270 19.21 4.99 -6.19
N ASP A 271 19.53 6.19 -6.71
CA ASP A 271 18.60 6.98 -7.54
C ASP A 271 19.03 7.12 -9.00
N THR A 272 20.33 7.00 -9.30
CA THR A 272 20.82 7.11 -10.68
C THR A 272 20.83 5.75 -11.37
N PRO A 273 20.65 5.68 -12.71
CA PRO A 273 20.72 4.40 -13.40
C PRO A 273 22.02 3.63 -13.17
N ALA A 274 23.15 4.35 -13.11
CA ALA A 274 24.46 3.75 -12.87
C ALA A 274 24.60 3.20 -11.45
N ASP A 275 24.13 3.93 -10.44
CA ASP A 275 24.20 3.48 -9.05
C ASP A 275 23.25 2.30 -8.80
N LEU A 276 22.00 2.36 -9.29
CA LEU A 276 21.09 1.20 -9.19
C LEU A 276 21.68 -0.04 -9.88
N ALA A 277 22.22 0.13 -11.09
CA ALA A 277 22.82 -0.99 -11.82
C ALA A 277 24.02 -1.57 -11.08
N ARG A 278 24.85 -0.73 -10.45
CA ARG A 278 25.97 -1.16 -9.60
C ARG A 278 25.46 -1.98 -8.42
N GLU A 279 24.53 -1.46 -7.62
CA GLU A 279 24.06 -2.15 -6.42
C GLU A 279 23.36 -3.48 -6.76
N VAL A 280 22.56 -3.51 -7.83
CA VAL A 280 21.95 -4.74 -8.34
C VAL A 280 23.04 -5.73 -8.77
N ALA A 281 23.99 -5.31 -9.60
CA ALA A 281 25.04 -6.20 -10.09
C ALA A 281 25.92 -6.73 -8.95
N ASP A 282 26.29 -5.88 -7.98
CA ASP A 282 27.11 -6.28 -6.83
C ASP A 282 26.41 -7.35 -5.98
N LEU A 283 25.08 -7.27 -5.81
CA LEU A 283 24.30 -8.31 -5.12
C LEU A 283 24.12 -9.57 -5.97
N LEU A 284 24.07 -9.45 -7.30
CA LEU A 284 23.96 -10.62 -8.18
C LEU A 284 25.24 -11.47 -8.19
N VAL A 285 26.42 -10.83 -8.15
CA VAL A 285 27.73 -11.51 -8.19
C VAL A 285 28.24 -11.97 -6.82
N ASP A 286 27.65 -11.47 -5.73
CA ASP A 286 27.94 -11.90 -4.36
C ASP A 286 26.68 -12.49 -3.68
N PRO A 287 26.39 -13.79 -3.92
CA PRO A 287 25.23 -14.46 -3.34
C PRO A 287 25.23 -14.48 -1.80
N GLN A 288 26.41 -14.47 -1.16
CA GLN A 288 26.52 -14.48 0.29
C GLN A 288 26.09 -13.13 0.87
N ARG A 289 26.53 -12.03 0.26
CA ARG A 289 26.05 -10.68 0.63
C ARG A 289 24.56 -10.54 0.38
N ALA A 290 24.05 -11.03 -0.74
CA ALA A 290 22.62 -10.99 -1.04
C ALA A 290 21.80 -11.77 0.00
N GLU A 291 22.24 -12.97 0.35
CA GLU A 291 21.59 -13.80 1.37
C GLU A 291 21.62 -13.14 2.75
N ALA A 292 22.78 -12.63 3.19
CA ALA A 292 22.92 -11.97 4.48
C ALA A 292 22.00 -10.74 4.60
N LEU A 293 21.97 -9.91 3.55
CA LEU A 293 21.11 -8.73 3.51
C LEU A 293 19.63 -9.11 3.45
N GLY A 294 19.28 -10.13 2.67
CA GLY A 294 17.91 -10.66 2.58
C GLY A 294 17.41 -11.19 3.92
N ARG A 295 18.23 -11.95 4.65
CA ARG A 295 17.91 -12.46 6.00
C ARG A 295 17.70 -11.33 7.00
N ALA A 296 18.59 -10.33 7.00
CA ALA A 296 18.41 -9.13 7.84
C ALA A 296 17.08 -8.43 7.52
N GLY A 297 16.68 -8.41 6.25
CA GLY A 297 15.40 -7.90 5.78
C GLY A 297 14.21 -8.65 6.34
N ALA A 298 14.23 -9.97 6.23
CA ALA A 298 13.18 -10.83 6.77
C ALA A 298 13.04 -10.67 8.29
N ASP A 299 14.16 -10.63 9.02
CA ASP A 299 14.16 -10.43 10.47
C ASP A 299 13.57 -9.06 10.85
N ALA A 300 14.00 -7.99 10.19
CA ALA A 300 13.49 -6.64 10.44
C ALA A 300 12.00 -6.51 10.12
N VAL A 301 11.51 -7.18 9.07
CA VAL A 301 10.07 -7.25 8.78
C VAL A 301 9.32 -7.99 9.88
N GLY A 302 9.85 -9.14 10.33
CA GLY A 302 9.23 -9.96 11.37
C GLY A 302 9.16 -9.30 12.75
N THR A 303 10.03 -8.31 13.02
CA THR A 303 10.00 -7.53 14.27
C THR A 303 9.25 -6.21 14.10
N ASP A 304 9.80 -5.32 13.28
CA ASP A 304 9.47 -3.89 13.27
C ASP A 304 8.25 -3.60 12.38
N HIS A 305 8.02 -4.44 11.36
CA HIS A 305 6.92 -4.33 10.41
C HIS A 305 5.92 -5.50 10.51
N SER A 306 5.84 -6.15 11.67
CA SER A 306 4.84 -7.17 11.97
C SER A 306 3.47 -6.55 12.28
N TRP A 307 2.35 -7.28 12.08
CA TRP A 307 1.04 -6.73 12.44
C TRP A 307 0.96 -6.45 13.93
N ARG A 308 1.61 -7.27 14.76
CA ARG A 308 1.73 -7.04 16.20
C ARG A 308 2.34 -5.66 16.51
N ALA A 309 3.43 -5.29 15.83
CA ALA A 309 4.07 -3.99 16.02
C ALA A 309 3.21 -2.86 15.45
N ALA A 310 2.68 -3.02 14.23
CA ALA A 310 1.92 -1.99 13.54
C ALA A 310 0.61 -1.59 14.26
N VAL A 311 -0.11 -2.55 14.84
CA VAL A 311 -1.38 -2.28 15.54
C VAL A 311 -1.20 -1.93 17.02
N ALA A 312 0.02 -1.99 17.56
CA ALA A 312 0.27 -1.69 18.97
C ALA A 312 -0.16 -0.27 19.37
N PRO A 313 0.12 0.80 18.59
CA PRO A 313 -0.37 2.15 18.89
C PRO A 313 -1.90 2.24 18.91
N LEU A 314 -2.56 1.57 17.97
CA LEU A 314 -4.03 1.54 17.91
C LEU A 314 -4.61 0.80 19.11
N THR A 315 -4.04 -0.35 19.47
CA THR A 315 -4.49 -1.14 20.63
C THR A 315 -4.34 -0.32 21.91
N ALA A 316 -3.19 0.33 22.12
CA ALA A 316 -2.97 1.20 23.27
C ALA A 316 -3.96 2.38 23.32
N ALA A 317 -4.29 2.98 22.17
CA ALA A 317 -5.28 4.05 22.10
C ALA A 317 -6.71 3.57 22.42
N VAL A 318 -7.07 2.35 22.00
CA VAL A 318 -8.35 1.71 22.33
C VAL A 318 -8.42 1.37 23.81
N ASP A 319 -7.36 0.81 24.39
CA ASP A 319 -7.27 0.47 25.82
C ASP A 319 -7.42 1.74 26.70
N ALA A 320 -6.80 2.86 26.29
CA ALA A 320 -6.89 4.14 26.99
C ALA A 320 -8.31 4.73 27.02
N LEU A 321 -9.21 4.27 26.14
CA LEU A 321 -10.63 4.64 26.12
C LEU A 321 -11.50 3.75 27.01
N GLY A 322 -10.89 2.86 27.80
CA GLY A 322 -11.61 2.00 28.74
C GLY A 322 -12.11 0.70 28.11
N TRP A 323 -11.55 0.29 26.97
CA TRP A 323 -11.78 -1.08 26.47
C TRP A 323 -11.03 -2.06 27.38
N VAL A 324 -11.76 -2.68 28.31
CA VAL A 324 -11.22 -3.79 29.11
C VAL A 324 -11.43 -5.06 28.32
N ARG A 325 -10.35 -5.61 27.77
CA ARG A 325 -10.32 -6.95 27.16
C ARG A 325 -10.91 -7.91 28.21
N GLN A 326 -12.13 -8.41 28.01
CA GLN A 326 -12.62 -9.55 28.80
C GLN A 326 -11.66 -10.70 28.45
N ARG A 327 -10.69 -10.95 29.33
CA ARG A 327 -9.77 -12.07 29.21
C ARG A 327 -10.61 -13.33 29.45
N GLU A 328 -10.91 -14.08 28.40
CA GLU A 328 -11.15 -15.51 28.50
C GLU A 328 -9.81 -16.26 28.42
#